data_AF-A0A9E4B6K6-F1
#
_entry.id   AF-A0A9E4B6K6-F1
#
_cell.length_a   1.000
_cell.length_b   1.000
_cell.length_c   1.000
_cell.angle_alpha   90.00
_cell.angle_beta   90.00
_cell.angle_gamma   90.00
#
_symmetry.space_group_name_H-M   'P 1'
#
loop_
_entity.id
_entity.type
_entity.pdbx_description
1 polymer ?
#
loop_
_entity_poly.entity_id
_entity_poly.type
_entity_poly.pdbx_seq_one_letter_code
_entity_poly.pdbx_strand_id
1 'polypeptide(L)'
;MNRRCMNRTSGLAIVALGGLLAAPGFAQEELGVEDVLEVVEANTLDDLLKNVEERRVVENQENIRRENEFRAARDRQSQMLDQAKEERRQERLRGERLDTQYRENERLIGELQDQYNQRLGKLRELFGVLQQVAGDTRSHFDESVVSLEYPGRGEWLGALAAKMGSATQLATIDEMEELWEHLQREATESGKVTRFTAPVDQHDGDQVDTEVIRVGSFAVISEEGYLNYDWDLDRLVQLGRQPEAQFANTAENLFEADPGDLVSFAVDPTRG
;
A
#
# COMPACT_ATOMS: atom_id res chain seq x y z
N MET A 1 4.54 36.94 45.22
CA MET A 1 5.87 36.58 45.78
C MET A 1 6.85 36.37 44.62
N ASN A 2 7.72 37.35 44.33
CA ASN A 2 9.14 37.44 44.73
C ASN A 2 10.05 36.40 44.03
N ARG A 3 10.77 36.80 42.95
CA ARG A 3 12.22 37.20 42.85
C ARG A 3 13.15 35.97 42.90
N ARG A 4 14.20 35.73 42.09
CA ARG A 4 15.22 36.56 41.37
C ARG A 4 16.01 35.59 40.44
N CYS A 5 16.29 35.90 39.16
CA CYS A 5 17.52 36.47 38.56
C CYS A 5 18.83 35.63 38.56
N MET A 6 19.34 35.27 37.37
CA MET A 6 20.64 35.70 36.76
C MET A 6 20.89 34.94 35.42
N ASN A 7 20.88 35.60 34.24
CA ASN A 7 22.03 36.10 33.42
C ASN A 7 22.94 34.98 32.84
N ARG A 8 23.27 34.88 31.53
CA ARG A 8 23.71 35.92 30.56
C ARG A 8 23.83 35.35 29.12
N THR A 9 23.66 36.24 28.11
CA THR A 9 24.30 36.30 26.74
C THR A 9 24.04 35.15 25.75
N SER A 10 23.66 35.29 24.47
CA SER A 10 23.80 36.32 23.42
C SER A 10 22.67 36.08 22.38
N GLY A 11 21.97 37.08 21.83
CA GLY A 11 22.42 37.88 20.70
C GLY A 11 21.63 37.53 19.42
N LEU A 12 20.58 38.31 19.13
CA LEU A 12 19.78 38.34 17.89
C LEU A 12 20.65 38.51 16.63
N ALA A 13 20.21 37.98 15.48
CA ALA A 13 20.06 38.74 14.23
C ALA A 13 19.39 37.92 13.11
N ILE A 14 18.14 38.28 12.80
CA ILE A 14 17.54 38.11 11.47
C ILE A 14 18.17 39.19 10.58
N VAL A 15 18.72 38.81 9.42
CA VAL A 15 19.17 39.78 8.40
C VAL A 15 18.53 39.40 7.06
N ALA A 16 17.52 40.19 6.70
CA ALA A 16 17.22 40.52 5.32
C ALA A 16 17.92 41.85 5.01
N LEU A 17 18.91 41.84 4.12
CA LEU A 17 19.47 43.02 3.45
C LEU A 17 20.15 42.44 2.19
N GLY A 18 19.79 42.88 1.00
CA GLY A 18 20.05 44.24 0.53
C GLY A 18 21.26 44.16 -0.39
N GLY A 19 21.09 44.56 -1.64
CA GLY A 19 22.09 44.38 -2.70
C GLY A 19 23.50 44.79 -2.28
N LEU A 20 24.45 43.89 -2.50
CA LEU A 20 25.86 44.22 -2.53
C LEU A 20 26.31 44.15 -3.98
N LEU A 21 26.56 45.32 -4.57
CA LEU A 21 27.40 45.50 -5.74
C LEU A 21 28.73 44.80 -5.47
N ALA A 22 28.93 43.61 -6.04
CA ALA A 22 30.25 43.05 -6.23
C ALA A 22 30.89 43.83 -7.37
N ALA A 23 31.57 44.92 -7.04
CA ALA A 23 32.59 45.45 -7.93
C ALA A 23 33.57 44.31 -8.21
N PRO A 24 33.86 43.95 -9.47
CA PRO A 24 34.95 43.04 -9.74
C PRO A 24 36.20 43.76 -9.23
N GLY A 25 36.77 43.22 -8.15
CA GLY A 25 38.13 43.58 -7.77
C GLY A 25 38.99 43.36 -9.00
N PHE A 26 39.47 44.45 -9.57
CA PHE A 26 40.59 44.40 -10.49
C PHE A 26 41.72 43.73 -9.70
N ALA A 27 41.91 42.43 -9.94
CA ALA A 27 43.16 41.77 -9.65
C ALA A 27 44.17 42.44 -10.58
N GLN A 28 44.77 43.52 -10.08
CA GLN A 28 45.88 44.18 -10.71
C GLN A 28 47.07 43.25 -10.52
N GLU A 29 47.18 42.31 -11.44
CA GLU A 29 48.40 41.60 -11.71
C GLU A 29 49.37 42.67 -12.23
N GLU A 30 50.16 43.25 -11.31
CA GLU A 30 51.30 44.08 -11.64
C GLU A 30 52.26 43.25 -12.49
N LEU A 31 52.05 43.31 -13.80
CA LEU A 31 53.08 43.01 -14.77
C LEU A 31 54.14 44.10 -14.60
N GLY A 32 55.11 43.83 -13.73
CA GLY A 32 56.37 44.54 -13.70
C GLY A 32 57.05 44.41 -15.06
N VAL A 33 56.83 45.41 -15.91
CA VAL A 33 57.70 45.77 -17.02
C VAL A 33 57.83 47.29 -16.98
N GLU A 34 58.53 47.79 -15.97
CA GLU A 34 59.26 49.04 -16.13
C GLU A 34 60.52 48.71 -16.94
N ASP A 35 60.37 48.61 -18.27
CA ASP A 35 61.49 48.95 -19.15
C ASP A 35 61.38 50.45 -19.41
N VAL A 36 61.88 51.23 -18.44
CA VAL A 36 61.99 52.68 -18.57
C VAL A 36 63.04 52.92 -19.65
N LEU A 37 62.57 53.10 -20.88
CA LEU A 37 63.38 53.51 -22.01
C LEU A 37 64.18 54.76 -21.65
N GLU A 38 65.48 54.59 -21.47
CA GLU A 38 66.41 55.68 -21.20
C GLU A 38 66.42 56.62 -22.42
N VAL A 39 65.90 57.84 -22.25
CA VAL A 39 65.93 58.85 -23.31
C VAL A 39 67.32 59.47 -23.34
N VAL A 40 68.23 58.85 -24.10
CA VAL A 40 69.55 59.42 -24.40
C VAL A 40 69.38 60.62 -25.33
N GLU A 41 69.74 61.81 -24.84
CA GLU A 41 69.69 63.07 -25.60
C GLU A 41 70.79 63.07 -26.67
N ALA A 42 70.41 63.06 -27.95
CA ALA A 42 71.36 62.98 -29.08
C ALA A 42 71.94 64.36 -29.42
N ASN A 43 73.25 64.52 -29.32
CA ASN A 43 73.94 65.79 -29.58
C ASN A 43 74.42 65.95 -31.04
N THR A 44 74.35 64.89 -31.86
CA THR A 44 74.69 64.89 -33.30
C THR A 44 73.70 64.06 -34.11
N LEU A 45 73.64 64.28 -35.44
CA LEU A 45 72.76 63.51 -36.35
C LEU A 45 73.11 62.01 -36.36
N ASP A 46 74.39 61.68 -36.17
CA ASP A 46 74.89 60.29 -36.10
C ASP A 46 74.50 59.61 -34.78
N ASP A 47 74.51 60.33 -33.66
CA ASP A 47 74.03 59.80 -32.37
C ASP A 47 72.52 59.50 -32.40
N LEU A 48 71.75 60.31 -33.14
CA LEU A 48 70.31 60.10 -33.30
C LEU A 48 70.01 58.89 -34.20
N LEU A 49 70.79 58.69 -35.27
CA LEU A 49 70.70 57.49 -36.11
C LEU A 49 71.01 56.22 -35.29
N LYS A 50 72.05 56.26 -34.47
CA LYS A 50 72.44 55.12 -33.61
C LYS A 50 71.38 54.79 -32.55
N ASN A 51 70.79 55.81 -31.91
CA ASN A 51 69.68 55.64 -30.96
C ASN A 51 68.43 55.05 -31.63
N VAL A 52 68.15 55.41 -32.89
CA VAL A 52 67.02 54.86 -33.66
C VAL A 52 67.29 53.42 -34.08
N GLU A 53 68.52 53.08 -34.48
CA GLU A 53 68.90 51.70 -34.81
C GLU A 53 68.83 50.78 -33.59
N GLU A 54 69.34 51.21 -32.43
CA GLU A 54 69.26 50.45 -31.18
C GLU A 54 67.81 50.28 -30.69
N ARG A 55 66.99 51.35 -30.72
CA ARG A 55 65.56 51.25 -30.39
C ARG A 55 64.81 50.31 -31.33
N ARG A 56 65.08 50.37 -32.63
CA ARG A 56 64.43 49.49 -33.60
C ARG A 56 64.73 48.01 -33.32
N VAL A 57 65.91 47.68 -32.83
CA VAL A 57 66.27 46.29 -32.46
C VAL A 57 65.51 45.86 -31.20
N VAL A 58 65.46 46.70 -30.15
CA VAL A 58 64.72 46.41 -28.91
C VAL A 58 63.21 46.30 -29.16
N GLU A 59 62.61 47.27 -29.86
CA GLU A 59 61.19 47.27 -30.23
C GLU A 59 60.82 46.06 -31.09
N ASN A 60 61.70 45.62 -32.01
CA ASN A 60 61.45 44.43 -32.80
C ASN A 60 61.44 43.17 -31.93
N GLN A 61 62.35 43.05 -30.95
CA GLN A 61 62.35 41.93 -30.01
C GLN A 61 61.08 41.91 -29.13
N GLU A 62 60.64 43.06 -28.64
CA GLU A 62 59.38 43.18 -27.90
C GLU A 62 58.15 42.88 -28.76
N ASN A 63 58.13 43.32 -30.01
CA ASN A 63 57.06 43.00 -30.96
C ASN A 63 56.98 41.50 -31.22
N ILE A 64 58.12 40.82 -31.42
CA ILE A 64 58.17 39.36 -31.57
C ILE A 64 57.64 38.67 -30.30
N ARG A 65 58.01 39.16 -29.10
CA ARG A 65 57.50 38.63 -27.83
C ARG A 65 55.97 38.75 -27.73
N ARG A 66 55.43 39.96 -27.95
CA ARG A 66 53.99 40.21 -27.93
C ARG A 66 53.23 39.39 -28.96
N GLU A 67 53.78 39.23 -30.16
CA GLU A 67 53.18 38.41 -31.20
C GLU A 67 53.13 36.92 -30.80
N ASN A 68 54.20 36.41 -30.18
CA ASN A 68 54.25 35.04 -29.65
C ASN A 68 53.25 34.84 -28.51
N GLU A 69 53.17 35.80 -27.57
CA GLU A 69 52.18 35.78 -26.48
C GLU A 69 50.75 35.81 -27.01
N PHE A 70 50.47 36.66 -28.00
CA PHE A 70 49.17 36.75 -28.65
C PHE A 70 48.78 35.44 -29.35
N ARG A 71 49.71 34.84 -30.10
CA ARG A 71 49.50 33.53 -30.74
C ARG A 71 49.23 32.45 -29.70
N ALA A 72 50.01 32.39 -28.63
CA ALA A 72 49.82 31.45 -27.53
C ALA A 72 48.47 31.65 -26.80
N ALA A 73 48.05 32.90 -26.59
CA ALA A 73 46.74 33.22 -25.99
C ALA A 73 45.58 32.79 -26.90
N ARG A 74 45.66 33.07 -28.21
CA ARG A 74 44.67 32.63 -29.21
C ARG A 74 44.55 31.11 -29.22
N ASP A 75 45.67 30.39 -29.23
CA ASP A 75 45.67 28.93 -29.29
C ASP A 75 45.09 28.32 -28.00
N ARG A 76 45.40 28.91 -26.83
CA ARG A 76 44.76 28.54 -25.55
C ARG A 76 43.25 28.78 -25.57
N GLN A 77 42.80 29.91 -26.10
CA GLN A 77 41.36 30.22 -26.19
C GLN A 77 40.63 29.26 -27.16
N SER A 78 41.27 28.90 -28.28
CA SER A 78 40.73 27.87 -29.20
C SER A 78 40.58 26.52 -28.50
N GLN A 79 41.61 26.10 -27.75
CA GLN A 79 41.57 24.85 -26.99
C GLN A 79 40.45 24.84 -25.94
N MET A 80 40.31 25.92 -25.16
CA MET A 80 39.23 26.05 -24.17
C MET A 80 37.85 26.02 -24.83
N LEU A 81 37.69 26.69 -25.98
CA LEU A 81 36.44 26.69 -26.73
C LEU A 81 36.09 25.29 -27.26
N ASP A 82 37.07 24.56 -27.78
CA ASP A 82 36.87 23.22 -28.31
C ASP A 82 36.55 22.22 -27.18
N GLN A 83 37.21 22.35 -26.03
CA GLN A 83 36.88 21.59 -24.82
C GLN A 83 35.45 21.87 -24.34
N ALA A 84 35.05 23.14 -24.23
CA ALA A 84 33.70 23.52 -23.79
C ALA A 84 32.62 23.05 -24.79
N LYS A 85 32.91 23.07 -26.10
CA LYS A 85 32.01 22.53 -27.13
C LYS A 85 31.85 21.02 -26.98
N GLU A 86 32.93 20.30 -26.67
CA GLU A 86 32.88 18.86 -26.48
C GLU A 86 32.13 18.48 -25.21
N GLU A 87 32.40 19.15 -24.08
CA GLU A 87 31.66 18.96 -22.83
C GLU A 87 30.16 19.21 -23.02
N ARG A 88 29.79 20.31 -23.68
CA ARG A 88 28.39 20.60 -24.03
C ARG A 88 27.77 19.48 -24.88
N ARG A 89 28.54 18.88 -25.81
CA ARG A 89 28.05 17.77 -26.64
C ARG A 89 27.79 16.53 -25.79
N GLN A 90 28.70 16.20 -24.87
CA GLN A 90 28.58 15.04 -23.97
C GLN A 90 27.37 15.18 -23.05
N GLU A 91 27.21 16.35 -22.43
CA GLU A 91 26.05 16.62 -21.55
C GLU A 91 24.72 16.63 -22.33
N ARG A 92 24.71 17.12 -23.57
CA ARG A 92 23.52 17.02 -24.43
C ARG A 92 23.17 15.55 -24.74
N LEU A 93 24.14 14.72 -25.12
CA LEU A 93 23.92 13.29 -25.37
C LEU A 93 23.47 12.55 -24.11
N ARG A 94 24.01 12.93 -22.95
CA ARG A 94 23.56 12.42 -21.66
C ARG A 94 22.11 12.82 -21.38
N GLY A 95 21.76 14.08 -21.61
CA GLY A 95 20.39 14.59 -21.48
C GLY A 95 19.40 13.85 -22.39
N GLU A 96 19.73 13.68 -23.67
CA GLU A 96 18.91 12.94 -24.65
C GLU A 96 18.64 11.50 -24.20
N ARG A 97 19.66 10.82 -23.68
CA ARG A 97 19.53 9.46 -23.14
C ARG A 97 18.67 9.41 -21.87
N LEU A 98 18.86 10.35 -20.94
CA LEU A 98 18.06 10.42 -19.71
C LEU A 98 16.60 10.76 -20.01
N ASP A 99 16.34 11.66 -20.95
CA ASP A 99 15.00 12.01 -21.42
C ASP A 99 14.31 10.80 -22.08
N THR A 100 15.05 10.03 -22.88
CA THR A 100 14.53 8.77 -23.44
C THR A 100 14.16 7.77 -22.34
N GLN A 101 15.05 7.54 -21.37
CA GLN A 101 14.78 6.64 -20.24
C GLN A 101 13.61 7.12 -19.38
N TYR A 102 13.50 8.43 -19.17
CA TYR A 102 12.40 9.04 -18.43
C TYR A 102 11.05 8.74 -19.12
N ARG A 103 10.96 8.97 -20.44
CA ARG A 103 9.74 8.68 -21.21
C ARG A 103 9.39 7.19 -21.22
N GLU A 104 10.39 6.31 -21.33
CA GLU A 104 10.18 4.86 -21.25
C GLU A 104 9.65 4.43 -19.88
N ASN A 105 10.21 5.00 -18.80
CA ASN A 105 9.77 4.74 -17.44
C ASN A 105 8.35 5.28 -17.20
N GLU A 106 8.01 6.49 -17.67
CA GLU A 106 6.64 7.02 -17.57
C GLU A 106 5.63 6.10 -18.27
N ARG A 107 5.95 5.63 -19.47
CA ARG A 107 5.11 4.67 -20.20
C ARG A 107 4.95 3.36 -19.40
N LEU A 108 6.05 2.81 -18.90
CA LEU A 108 6.04 1.56 -18.13
C LEU A 108 5.22 1.70 -16.84
N ILE A 109 5.37 2.82 -16.12
CA ILE A 109 4.60 3.11 -14.92
C ILE A 109 3.11 3.17 -15.25
N GLY A 110 2.73 3.85 -16.34
CA GLY A 110 1.33 3.89 -16.80
C GLY A 110 0.79 2.50 -17.11
N GLU A 111 1.54 1.69 -17.87
CA GLU A 111 1.15 0.31 -18.20
C GLU A 111 1.01 -0.58 -16.96
N LEU A 112 1.92 -0.46 -15.99
CA LEU A 112 1.86 -1.22 -14.73
C LEU A 112 0.67 -0.77 -13.86
N GLN A 113 0.37 0.53 -13.82
CA GLN A 113 -0.80 1.05 -13.11
C GLN A 113 -2.11 0.54 -13.74
N ASP A 114 -2.20 0.53 -15.07
CA ASP A 114 -3.36 0.00 -15.78
C ASP A 114 -3.53 -1.50 -15.53
N GLN A 115 -2.44 -2.28 -15.62
CA GLN A 115 -2.46 -3.70 -15.31
C GLN A 115 -2.86 -3.96 -13.85
N TYR A 116 -2.34 -3.18 -12.91
CA TYR A 116 -2.70 -3.25 -11.51
C TYR A 116 -4.19 -3.01 -11.30
N ASN A 117 -4.74 -1.93 -11.89
CA ASN A 117 -6.15 -1.59 -11.79
C ASN A 117 -7.06 -2.65 -12.42
N GLN A 118 -6.67 -3.21 -13.57
CA GLN A 118 -7.41 -4.31 -14.20
C GLN A 118 -7.43 -5.56 -13.33
N ARG A 119 -6.28 -5.95 -12.76
CA ARG A 119 -6.19 -7.11 -11.85
C ARG A 119 -7.00 -6.88 -10.59
N LEU A 120 -6.92 -5.68 -10.01
CA LEU A 120 -7.72 -5.30 -8.85
C LEU A 120 -9.22 -5.33 -9.15
N GLY A 121 -9.63 -4.89 -10.35
CA GLY A 121 -11.02 -5.00 -10.82
C GLY A 121 -11.51 -6.45 -10.88
N LYS A 122 -10.72 -7.35 -11.47
CA LYS A 122 -11.02 -8.79 -11.51
C LYS A 122 -11.11 -9.40 -10.10
N LEU A 123 -10.20 -9.01 -9.21
CA LEU A 123 -10.23 -9.46 -7.81
C LEU A 123 -11.49 -8.98 -7.09
N ARG A 124 -11.96 -7.74 -7.33
CA ARG A 124 -13.22 -7.25 -6.76
C ARG A 124 -14.44 -8.07 -7.20
N GLU A 125 -14.46 -8.54 -8.45
CA GLU A 125 -15.52 -9.44 -8.92
C GLU A 125 -15.51 -10.77 -8.14
N LEU A 126 -14.32 -11.35 -7.95
CA LEU A 126 -14.17 -12.57 -7.14
C LEU A 126 -14.57 -12.35 -5.67
N PHE A 127 -14.23 -11.20 -5.08
CA PHE A 127 -14.61 -10.89 -3.71
C PHE A 127 -16.10 -10.56 -3.56
N GLY A 128 -16.77 -10.08 -4.60
CA GLY A 128 -18.23 -9.98 -4.62
C GLY A 128 -18.90 -11.35 -4.51
N VAL A 129 -18.38 -12.36 -5.22
CA VAL A 129 -18.85 -13.74 -5.07
C VAL A 129 -18.57 -14.26 -3.66
N LEU A 130 -17.37 -13.99 -3.12
CA LEU A 130 -17.02 -14.40 -1.75
C LEU A 130 -17.94 -13.75 -0.70
N GLN A 131 -18.26 -12.47 -0.86
CA GLN A 131 -19.21 -11.75 0.00
C GLN A 131 -20.58 -12.40 -0.04
N GLN A 132 -21.07 -12.72 -1.25
CA GLN A 132 -22.37 -13.37 -1.41
C GLN A 132 -22.35 -14.74 -0.73
N VAL A 133 -21.34 -15.58 -1.00
CA VAL A 133 -21.23 -16.90 -0.39
C VAL A 133 -21.14 -16.82 1.13
N ALA A 134 -20.35 -15.90 1.69
CA ALA A 134 -20.26 -15.70 3.14
C ALA A 134 -21.59 -15.24 3.75
N GLY A 135 -22.31 -14.33 3.07
CA GLY A 135 -23.64 -13.88 3.48
C GLY A 135 -24.68 -15.00 3.44
N ASP A 136 -24.75 -15.74 2.34
CA ASP A 136 -25.67 -16.86 2.17
C ASP A 136 -25.36 -17.97 3.19
N THR A 137 -24.07 -18.26 3.43
CA THR A 137 -23.63 -19.24 4.43
C THR A 137 -24.03 -18.80 5.84
N ARG A 138 -23.89 -17.51 6.16
CA ARG A 138 -24.34 -16.98 7.45
C ARG A 138 -25.83 -17.19 7.63
N SER A 139 -26.66 -16.79 6.67
CA SER A 139 -28.11 -17.01 6.73
C SER A 139 -28.44 -18.49 6.91
N HIS A 140 -27.77 -19.37 6.17
CA HIS A 140 -27.94 -20.81 6.35
C HIS A 140 -27.53 -21.31 7.73
N PHE A 141 -26.51 -20.75 8.36
CA PHE A 141 -26.09 -21.12 9.71
C PHE A 141 -27.06 -20.61 10.76
N ASP A 142 -27.54 -19.37 10.64
CA ASP A 142 -28.51 -18.79 11.56
C ASP A 142 -29.82 -19.63 11.58
N GLU A 143 -30.26 -20.09 10.40
CA GLU A 143 -31.41 -21.00 10.24
C GLU A 143 -31.11 -22.47 10.58
N SER A 144 -29.84 -22.86 10.69
CA SER A 144 -29.47 -24.26 10.90
C SER A 144 -29.65 -24.65 12.35
N VAL A 145 -30.39 -25.72 12.56
CA VAL A 145 -30.56 -26.43 13.83
C VAL A 145 -29.21 -26.82 14.46
N VAL A 146 -28.16 -26.99 13.65
CA VAL A 146 -26.80 -27.28 14.14
C VAL A 146 -26.26 -26.14 15.03
N SER A 147 -26.77 -24.91 14.87
CA SER A 147 -26.38 -23.75 15.68
C SER A 147 -26.80 -23.84 17.14
N LEU A 148 -27.79 -24.68 17.47
CA LEU A 148 -28.16 -24.97 18.85
C LEU A 148 -27.04 -25.65 19.64
N GLU A 149 -26.26 -26.50 18.97
CA GLU A 149 -25.11 -27.19 19.57
C GLU A 149 -23.84 -26.34 19.49
N TYR A 150 -23.72 -25.57 18.41
CA TYR A 150 -22.57 -24.71 18.13
C TYR A 150 -23.04 -23.26 17.90
N PRO A 151 -23.26 -22.48 18.97
CA PRO A 151 -23.73 -21.10 18.85
C PRO A 151 -22.65 -20.16 18.30
N GLY A 152 -23.07 -19.03 17.72
CA GLY A 152 -22.17 -17.96 17.26
C GLY A 152 -21.44 -18.23 15.94
N ARG A 153 -21.76 -19.31 15.21
CA ARG A 153 -21.10 -19.66 13.95
C ARG A 153 -21.29 -18.64 12.83
N GLY A 154 -22.35 -17.83 12.89
CA GLY A 154 -22.63 -16.78 11.90
C GLY A 154 -21.81 -15.49 12.08
N GLU A 155 -21.20 -15.26 13.25
CA GLU A 155 -20.53 -13.98 13.57
C GLU A 155 -19.34 -13.72 12.66
N TRP A 156 -18.45 -14.70 12.52
CA TRP A 156 -17.28 -14.61 11.67
C TRP A 156 -17.66 -14.45 10.18
N LEU A 157 -18.68 -15.18 9.72
CA LEU A 157 -19.19 -15.08 8.35
C LEU A 157 -19.78 -13.69 8.06
N GLY A 158 -20.48 -13.11 9.04
CA GLY A 158 -20.99 -11.74 8.97
C GLY A 158 -19.86 -10.71 8.90
N ALA A 159 -18.81 -10.89 9.70
CA ALA A 159 -17.63 -10.04 9.65
C ALA A 159 -16.88 -10.16 8.30
N LEU A 160 -16.73 -11.37 7.78
CA LEU A 160 -16.14 -11.62 6.46
C LEU A 160 -16.95 -10.97 5.34
N ALA A 161 -18.27 -11.15 5.33
CA ALA A 161 -19.15 -10.52 4.36
C ALA A 161 -19.08 -8.99 4.42
N ALA A 162 -19.08 -8.41 5.62
CA ALA A 162 -18.94 -6.96 5.80
C ALA A 162 -17.57 -6.45 5.32
N LYS A 163 -16.49 -7.19 5.60
CA LYS A 163 -15.13 -6.88 5.13
C LYS A 163 -15.07 -6.89 3.60
N MET A 164 -15.68 -7.90 2.96
CA MET A 164 -15.66 -8.04 1.49
C MET A 164 -16.58 -7.04 0.78
N GLY A 165 -17.61 -6.54 1.47
CA GLY A 165 -18.42 -5.42 0.99
C GLY A 165 -17.69 -4.08 0.97
N SER A 166 -16.50 -3.98 1.57
CA SER A 166 -15.67 -2.78 1.51
C SER A 166 -14.90 -2.69 0.20
N ALA A 167 -14.95 -1.53 -0.46
CA ALA A 167 -14.27 -1.29 -1.74
C ALA A 167 -12.72 -1.35 -1.68
N THR A 168 -12.15 -1.40 -0.48
CA THR A 168 -10.70 -1.24 -0.22
C THR A 168 -10.04 -2.44 0.43
N GLN A 169 -10.80 -3.42 0.91
CA GLN A 169 -10.26 -4.58 1.64
C GLN A 169 -10.35 -5.83 0.77
N LEU A 170 -9.37 -6.72 0.90
CA LEU A 170 -9.30 -8.00 0.19
C LEU A 170 -9.32 -9.12 1.23
N ALA A 171 -9.91 -10.26 0.89
CA ALA A 171 -9.80 -11.46 1.73
C ALA A 171 -8.39 -12.02 1.61
N THR A 172 -7.86 -12.50 2.73
CA THR A 172 -6.63 -13.31 2.72
C THR A 172 -6.96 -14.73 2.27
N ILE A 173 -5.93 -15.50 1.92
CA ILE A 173 -6.10 -16.92 1.61
C ILE A 173 -6.63 -17.67 2.84
N ASP A 174 -6.10 -17.36 4.02
CA ASP A 174 -6.54 -17.96 5.28
C ASP A 174 -8.04 -17.73 5.54
N GLU A 175 -8.56 -16.54 5.22
CA GLU A 175 -10.01 -16.26 5.36
C GLU A 175 -10.85 -17.05 4.35
N MET A 176 -10.35 -17.28 3.14
CA MET A 176 -11.03 -18.16 2.19
C MET A 176 -10.98 -19.63 2.66
N GLU A 177 -9.90 -20.01 3.34
CA GLU A 177 -9.74 -21.35 3.91
C GLU A 177 -10.73 -21.60 5.06
N GLU A 178 -10.81 -20.67 5.99
CA GLU A 178 -11.74 -20.71 7.11
C GLU A 178 -13.21 -20.77 6.63
N LEU A 179 -13.55 -20.09 5.53
CA LEU A 179 -14.90 -20.18 4.94
C LEU A 179 -15.26 -21.59 4.47
N TRP A 180 -14.40 -22.24 3.67
CA TRP A 180 -14.72 -23.59 3.20
C TRP A 180 -14.64 -24.61 4.34
N GLU A 181 -13.80 -24.39 5.36
CA GLU A 181 -13.81 -25.21 6.57
C GLU A 181 -15.15 -25.12 7.32
N HIS A 182 -15.71 -23.92 7.45
CA HIS A 182 -17.04 -23.73 8.04
C HIS A 182 -18.11 -24.46 7.23
N LEU A 183 -18.11 -24.31 5.91
CA LEU A 183 -19.03 -25.03 5.02
C LEU A 183 -18.90 -26.56 5.16
N GLN A 184 -17.66 -27.06 5.22
CA GLN A 184 -17.40 -28.49 5.39
C GLN A 184 -17.84 -28.99 6.76
N ARG A 185 -17.65 -28.21 7.82
CA ARG A 185 -18.17 -28.54 9.16
C ARG A 185 -19.69 -28.62 9.13
N GLU A 186 -20.39 -27.64 8.55
CA GLU A 186 -21.85 -27.70 8.42
C GLU A 186 -22.30 -28.95 7.66
N ALA A 187 -21.68 -29.25 6.52
CA ALA A 187 -21.99 -30.46 5.77
C ALA A 187 -21.77 -31.75 6.59
N THR A 188 -20.72 -31.78 7.41
CA THR A 188 -20.39 -32.93 8.26
C THR A 188 -21.36 -33.06 9.42
N GLU A 189 -21.70 -31.96 10.09
CA GLU A 189 -22.65 -31.94 11.21
C GLU A 189 -24.09 -32.20 10.76
N SER A 190 -24.47 -31.77 9.56
CA SER A 190 -25.78 -32.06 8.97
C SER A 190 -26.04 -33.54 8.72
N GLY A 191 -24.98 -34.37 8.69
CA GLY A 191 -25.08 -35.82 8.52
C GLY A 191 -25.11 -36.60 9.84
N LYS A 192 -25.01 -35.92 10.98
CA LYS A 192 -24.90 -36.56 12.30
C LYS A 192 -26.22 -36.53 13.06
N VAL A 193 -26.41 -37.55 13.89
CA VAL A 193 -27.46 -37.60 14.91
C VAL A 193 -26.79 -37.45 16.26
N THR A 194 -27.16 -36.43 17.02
CA THR A 194 -26.51 -36.07 18.29
C THR A 194 -27.54 -35.84 19.38
N ARG A 195 -27.26 -36.37 20.58
CA ARG A 195 -28.07 -36.17 21.80
C ARG A 195 -27.37 -35.17 22.70
N PHE A 196 -28.06 -34.11 23.12
CA PHE A 196 -27.52 -33.07 24.01
C PHE A 196 -28.65 -32.40 24.81
N THR A 197 -28.31 -31.57 25.78
CA THR A 197 -29.29 -30.80 26.57
C THR A 197 -29.39 -29.38 26.03
N ALA A 198 -30.61 -28.92 25.80
CA ALA A 198 -30.89 -27.55 25.34
C ALA A 198 -32.13 -26.98 26.04
N PRO A 199 -32.21 -25.66 26.20
CA PRO A 199 -33.40 -25.02 26.73
C PRO A 199 -34.54 -25.09 25.70
N VAL A 200 -35.70 -25.58 26.13
CA VAL A 200 -36.93 -25.68 25.32
C VAL A 200 -38.03 -24.85 25.96
N ASP A 201 -38.66 -23.99 25.16
CA ASP A 201 -39.83 -23.22 25.57
C ASP A 201 -41.05 -24.14 25.52
N GLN A 202 -41.61 -24.39 26.70
CA GLN A 202 -42.80 -25.21 26.93
C GLN A 202 -44.08 -24.45 26.59
N HIS A 203 -45.22 -25.16 26.51
CA HIS A 203 -46.52 -24.58 26.17
C HIS A 203 -47.01 -23.49 27.13
N ASP A 204 -46.54 -23.52 28.38
CA ASP A 204 -46.83 -22.54 29.42
C ASP A 204 -45.93 -21.29 29.34
N GLY A 205 -44.95 -21.29 28.43
CA GLY A 205 -43.97 -20.23 28.24
C GLY A 205 -42.75 -20.32 29.15
N ASP A 206 -42.65 -21.37 29.98
CA ASP A 206 -41.47 -21.63 30.78
C ASP A 206 -40.37 -22.28 29.94
N GLN A 207 -39.12 -21.90 30.18
CA GLN A 207 -37.96 -22.45 29.50
C GLN A 207 -37.33 -23.53 30.38
N VAL A 208 -37.29 -24.76 29.87
CA VAL A 208 -36.80 -25.93 30.62
C VAL A 208 -35.67 -26.62 29.85
N ASP A 209 -34.55 -26.83 30.53
CA ASP A 209 -33.44 -27.62 30.01
C ASP A 209 -33.88 -29.06 29.80
N THR A 210 -33.99 -29.46 28.54
CA THR A 210 -34.55 -30.75 28.13
C THR A 210 -33.50 -31.51 27.32
N GLU A 211 -33.48 -32.84 27.47
CA GLU A 211 -32.68 -33.68 26.59
C GLU A 211 -33.31 -33.72 25.19
N VAL A 212 -32.51 -33.38 24.19
CA VAL A 212 -32.92 -33.32 22.79
C VAL A 212 -32.00 -34.12 21.90
N ILE A 213 -32.56 -34.65 20.83
CA ILE A 213 -31.82 -35.31 19.75
C ILE A 213 -31.97 -34.49 18.49
N ARG A 214 -30.85 -34.04 17.94
CA ARG A 214 -30.78 -33.41 16.63
C ARG A 214 -30.52 -34.47 15.58
N VAL A 215 -31.35 -34.47 14.55
CA VAL A 215 -31.21 -35.33 13.37
C VAL A 215 -30.73 -34.46 12.21
N GLY A 216 -29.41 -34.42 12.02
CA GLY A 216 -28.78 -33.65 10.97
C GLY A 216 -29.08 -32.15 11.07
N SER A 217 -29.49 -31.55 9.96
CA SER A 217 -30.01 -30.18 9.87
C SER A 217 -31.52 -30.16 9.60
N PHE A 218 -32.22 -31.25 9.91
CA PHE A 218 -33.60 -31.47 9.47
C PHE A 218 -34.62 -31.39 10.61
N ALA A 219 -34.31 -31.97 11.77
CA ALA A 219 -35.25 -32.04 12.88
C ALA A 219 -34.56 -32.05 14.24
N VAL A 220 -35.29 -31.61 15.26
CA VAL A 220 -34.97 -31.82 16.67
C VAL A 220 -36.15 -32.49 17.34
N ILE A 221 -35.87 -33.47 18.19
CA ILE A 221 -36.88 -34.17 18.98
C ILE A 221 -36.51 -34.17 20.45
N SER A 222 -37.51 -34.31 21.30
CA SER A 222 -37.42 -34.55 22.74
C SER A 222 -38.22 -35.82 23.08
N GLU A 223 -38.25 -36.19 24.36
CA GLU A 223 -39.13 -37.26 24.86
C GLU A 223 -40.60 -37.03 24.47
N GLU A 224 -41.04 -35.77 24.43
CA GLU A 224 -42.43 -35.40 24.12
C GLU A 224 -42.71 -35.29 22.60
N GLY A 225 -41.73 -35.58 21.74
CA GLY A 225 -41.86 -35.59 20.29
C GLY A 225 -41.08 -34.48 19.58
N TYR A 226 -41.57 -34.03 18.42
CA TYR A 226 -40.89 -33.05 17.57
C TYR A 226 -40.90 -31.65 18.19
N LEU A 227 -39.78 -30.95 18.03
CA LEU A 227 -39.59 -29.55 18.41
C LEU A 227 -39.46 -28.67 17.16
N ASN A 228 -39.89 -27.42 17.26
CA ASN A 228 -39.62 -26.40 16.25
C ASN A 228 -38.42 -25.56 16.68
N TYR A 229 -37.54 -25.21 15.74
CA TYR A 229 -36.46 -24.27 15.98
C TYR A 229 -36.86 -22.90 15.41
N ASP A 230 -37.14 -21.96 16.30
CA ASP A 230 -37.35 -20.55 15.97
C ASP A 230 -35.98 -19.87 15.88
N TRP A 231 -35.51 -19.70 14.64
CA TRP A 231 -34.21 -19.11 14.34
C TRP A 231 -34.17 -17.58 14.54
N ASP A 232 -35.33 -16.90 14.55
CA ASP A 232 -35.41 -15.46 14.85
C ASP A 232 -35.15 -15.20 16.34
N LEU A 233 -35.61 -16.11 17.20
CA LEU A 233 -35.45 -16.03 18.65
C LEU A 233 -34.28 -16.86 19.19
N ASP A 234 -33.69 -17.71 18.35
CA ASP A 234 -32.66 -18.71 18.71
C ASP A 234 -33.16 -19.65 19.83
N ARG A 235 -34.35 -20.24 19.64
CA ARG A 235 -35.01 -21.07 20.66
C ARG A 235 -35.65 -22.32 20.09
N LEU A 236 -35.63 -23.37 20.89
CA LEU A 236 -36.46 -24.54 20.67
C LEU A 236 -37.82 -24.32 21.29
N VAL A 237 -38.89 -24.55 20.53
CA VAL A 237 -40.27 -24.40 20.97
C VAL A 237 -40.98 -25.73 20.79
N GLN A 238 -41.74 -26.12 21.81
CA GLN A 238 -42.56 -27.31 21.70
C GLN A 238 -43.72 -27.08 20.72
N LEU A 239 -43.97 -28.04 19.83
CA LEU A 239 -45.08 -27.93 18.88
C LEU A 239 -46.44 -27.99 19.61
N GLY A 240 -47.28 -26.98 19.34
CA GLY A 240 -48.67 -26.92 19.83
C GLY A 240 -49.54 -28.13 19.46
N ARG A 241 -49.16 -28.85 18.40
CA ARG A 241 -49.75 -30.12 17.98
C ARG A 241 -48.69 -30.96 17.31
N GLN A 242 -48.48 -32.18 17.82
CA GLN A 242 -47.59 -33.14 17.20
C GLN A 242 -48.16 -33.65 15.86
N PRO A 243 -47.28 -34.06 14.92
CA PRO A 243 -47.68 -34.74 13.69
C PRO A 243 -48.54 -35.99 13.95
N GLU A 244 -49.16 -36.53 12.91
CA GLU A 244 -49.94 -37.77 13.02
C GLU A 244 -49.13 -38.91 13.66
N ALA A 245 -49.81 -39.80 14.39
CA ALA A 245 -49.17 -40.83 15.21
C ALA A 245 -48.11 -41.65 14.47
N GLN A 246 -48.31 -41.93 13.18
CA GLN A 246 -47.35 -42.65 12.35
C GLN A 246 -45.97 -41.97 12.25
N PHE A 247 -45.89 -40.64 12.39
CA PHE A 247 -44.67 -39.87 12.40
C PHE A 247 -44.16 -39.64 13.83
N ALA A 248 -45.05 -39.30 14.76
CA ALA A 248 -44.70 -39.12 16.18
C ALA A 248 -44.04 -40.37 16.78
N ASN A 249 -44.56 -41.57 16.44
CA ASN A 249 -43.97 -42.84 16.88
C ASN A 249 -42.53 -43.03 16.36
N THR A 250 -42.16 -42.44 15.21
CA THR A 250 -40.77 -42.54 14.71
C THR A 250 -39.80 -41.69 15.53
N ALA A 251 -40.26 -40.56 16.08
CA ALA A 251 -39.47 -39.76 17.00
C ALA A 251 -39.30 -40.46 18.35
N GLU A 252 -40.39 -41.03 18.90
CA GLU A 252 -40.35 -41.83 20.14
C GLU A 252 -39.36 -43.00 20.01
N ASN A 253 -39.47 -43.79 18.93
CA ASN A 253 -38.55 -44.90 18.65
C ASN A 253 -37.09 -44.44 18.53
N LEU A 254 -36.83 -43.27 17.94
CA LEU A 254 -35.47 -42.73 17.84
C LEU A 254 -34.96 -42.24 19.20
N PHE A 255 -35.85 -41.69 20.03
CA PHE A 255 -35.49 -41.19 21.35
C PHE A 255 -35.10 -42.33 22.32
N GLU A 256 -35.76 -43.48 22.21
CA GLU A 256 -35.47 -44.67 23.02
C GLU A 256 -34.30 -45.52 22.49
N ALA A 257 -33.86 -45.30 21.26
CA ALA A 257 -32.84 -46.13 20.61
C ALA A 257 -31.41 -45.89 21.14
N ASP A 258 -30.62 -46.97 21.17
CA ASP A 258 -29.23 -46.94 21.56
C ASP A 258 -28.31 -46.57 20.38
N PRO A 259 -27.10 -46.02 20.64
CA PRO A 259 -26.13 -45.73 19.59
C PRO A 259 -25.78 -46.99 18.76
N GLY A 260 -26.06 -46.93 17.46
CA GLY A 260 -25.80 -48.02 16.51
C GLY A 260 -27.05 -48.76 16.05
N ASP A 261 -28.20 -48.51 16.69
CA ASP A 261 -29.48 -49.06 16.24
C ASP A 261 -29.97 -48.38 14.95
N LEU A 262 -30.58 -49.18 14.08
CA LEU A 262 -31.19 -48.69 12.86
C LEU A 262 -32.67 -48.41 13.10
N VAL A 263 -33.04 -47.13 13.11
CA VAL A 263 -34.42 -46.68 13.30
C VAL A 263 -34.91 -45.90 12.08
N SER A 264 -36.14 -46.19 11.66
CA SER A 264 -36.82 -45.38 10.64
C SER A 264 -37.30 -44.08 11.27
N PHE A 265 -36.86 -42.94 10.74
CA PHE A 265 -37.24 -41.62 11.22
C PHE A 265 -37.94 -40.82 10.12
N ALA A 266 -39.06 -40.18 10.45
CA ALA A 266 -39.75 -39.28 9.53
C ALA A 266 -39.10 -37.90 9.56
N VAL A 267 -38.65 -37.45 8.39
CA VAL A 267 -38.02 -36.14 8.19
C VAL A 267 -38.96 -35.26 7.39
N ASP A 268 -39.15 -34.03 7.87
CA ASP A 268 -39.79 -32.97 7.10
C ASP A 268 -38.72 -32.08 6.43
N PRO A 269 -38.59 -32.12 5.09
CA PRO A 269 -37.63 -31.28 4.39
C PRO A 269 -38.02 -29.80 4.33
N THR A 270 -39.25 -29.41 4.70
CA THR A 270 -39.66 -27.99 4.75
C THR A 270 -39.32 -27.30 6.07
N ARG A 271 -38.86 -28.07 7.08
CA ARG A 271 -38.50 -27.58 8.43
C ARG A 271 -39.69 -26.91 9.15
N GLY A 272 -40.91 -27.38 8.86
CA GLY A 272 -42.18 -26.78 9.26
C GLY A 272 -43.30 -27.06 8.27
#